data_AF-A0A7K2J810-F1
#
_entry.id   AF-A0A7K2J810-F1
#
_cell.length_a   1.000
_cell.length_b   1.000
_cell.length_c   1.000
_cell.angle_alpha   90.00
_cell.angle_beta   90.00
_cell.angle_gamma   90.00
#
_symmetry.space_group_name_H-M   'P 1'
#
loop_
_entity.id
_entity.type
_entity.pdbx_description
1 polymer ?
#
loop_
_entity_poly.entity_id
_entity_poly.type
_entity_poly.pdbx_seq_one_letter_code
_entity_poly.pdbx_strand_id
1 'polypeptide(L)'
;LWLRVDAAIALRKVSGRTEESTEVLLDAWEKNRHVRVRVAECLARTGPVDPASTTAQVLRAELSSVRRHNALDGGYGSHDTYEDEKLLALCRQALRGTGKTGRGNTA
;
A
#
# COMPACT_ATOMS: atom_id res chain seq x y z
N LEU A 1 -13.61 8.99 -6.31
CA LEU A 1 -12.66 8.17 -5.52
C LEU A 1 -11.25 8.75 -5.52
N TRP A 2 -10.65 8.96 -6.70
CA TRP A 2 -9.29 9.52 -6.85
C TRP A 2 -9.03 10.81 -6.07
N LEU A 3 -9.92 11.80 -6.15
CA LEU A 3 -9.78 13.03 -5.36
C LEU A 3 -9.69 12.79 -3.85
N ARG A 4 -10.44 11.81 -3.31
CA ARG A 4 -10.39 11.46 -1.88
C ARG A 4 -9.05 10.80 -1.53
N VAL A 5 -8.54 9.95 -2.41
CA VAL A 5 -7.21 9.33 -2.25
C VAL A 5 -6.13 10.41 -2.26
N ASP A 6 -6.13 11.30 -3.25
CA ASP A 6 -5.13 12.37 -3.33
C ASP A 6 -5.22 13.34 -2.14
N ALA A 7 -6.44 13.70 -1.72
CA ALA A 7 -6.66 14.52 -0.52
C ALA A 7 -6.14 13.83 0.75
N ALA A 8 -6.44 12.54 0.95
CA ALA A 8 -5.96 11.77 2.10
C ALA A 8 -4.42 11.67 2.11
N ILE A 9 -3.79 11.43 0.96
CA ILE A 9 -2.33 11.42 0.81
C ILE A 9 -1.75 12.80 1.15
N ALA A 10 -2.34 13.88 0.64
CA ALA A 10 -1.90 15.24 0.90
C ALA A 10 -2.03 15.60 2.39
N LEU A 11 -3.17 15.30 3.01
CA LEU A 11 -3.40 15.51 4.44
C LEU A 11 -2.36 14.79 5.28
N ARG A 12 -2.08 13.51 4.99
CA ARG A 12 -1.08 12.72 5.72
C ARG A 12 0.33 13.31 5.60
N LYS A 13 0.69 13.83 4.42
CA LYS A 13 1.98 14.49 4.17
C LYS A 13 2.13 15.84 4.88
N VAL A 14 1.07 16.65 4.91
CA VAL A 14 1.15 18.03 5.41
C VAL A 14 0.89 18.11 6.92
N SER A 15 -0.06 17.34 7.42
CA SER A 15 -0.55 17.45 8.80
C SER A 15 -0.07 16.34 9.73
N GLY A 16 0.46 15.23 9.20
CA GLY A 16 0.77 14.04 10.00
C GLY A 16 -0.46 13.33 10.57
N ARG A 17 -1.70 13.72 10.21
CA ARG A 17 -2.94 13.04 10.63
C ARG A 17 -3.08 11.69 9.95
N THR A 18 -2.41 10.69 10.51
CA THR A 18 -2.27 9.36 9.90
C THR A 18 -3.52 8.50 10.03
N GLU A 19 -4.28 8.60 11.11
CA GLU A 19 -5.40 7.68 11.39
C GLU A 19 -6.59 7.92 10.45
N GLU A 20 -7.18 9.12 10.47
CA GLU A 20 -8.33 9.49 9.61
C GLU A 20 -8.02 9.36 8.11
N SER A 21 -6.80 9.71 7.70
CA SER A 21 -6.39 9.54 6.32
C SER A 21 -6.21 8.07 5.94
N THR A 22 -5.82 7.21 6.89
CA THR A 22 -5.67 5.76 6.64
C THR A 22 -7.02 5.11 6.41
N GLU A 23 -8.06 5.46 7.17
CA GLU A 23 -9.42 4.93 6.95
C GLU A 23 -9.93 5.22 5.53
N VAL A 24 -9.78 6.47 5.06
CA VAL A 24 -10.18 6.86 3.70
C VAL A 24 -9.39 6.09 2.63
N LEU A 25 -8.11 5.83 2.89
CA LEU A 25 -7.25 5.09 1.97
C LEU A 25 -7.62 3.59 1.91
N LEU A 26 -7.94 2.98 3.05
CA LEU A 26 -8.37 1.58 3.12
C LEU A 26 -9.77 1.38 2.52
N ASP A 27 -10.70 2.32 2.74
CA ASP A 27 -12.00 2.31 2.08
C ASP A 27 -11.86 2.36 0.55
N ALA A 28 -10.93 3.20 0.06
CA ALA A 28 -10.66 3.29 -1.38
C ALA A 28 -9.96 2.05 -1.94
N TRP A 29 -9.07 1.43 -1.16
CA TRP A 29 -8.38 0.17 -1.51
C TRP A 29 -9.37 -0.96 -1.79
N GLU A 30 -10.38 -1.08 -0.93
CA GLU A 30 -11.41 -2.10 -1.05
C GLU A 30 -12.28 -1.86 -2.29
N LYS A 31 -12.68 -0.60 -2.51
CA LYS A 31 -13.61 -0.23 -3.59
C LYS A 31 -13.00 -0.23 -4.98
N ASN A 32 -11.68 -0.08 -5.13
CA ASN A 32 -11.08 0.05 -6.46
C ASN A 32 -9.64 -0.48 -6.52
N ARG A 33 -9.41 -1.50 -7.36
CA ARG A 33 -8.08 -2.06 -7.58
C ARG A 33 -7.05 -1.06 -8.11
N HIS A 34 -7.47 -0.11 -8.95
CA HIS A 34 -6.55 0.83 -9.60
C HIS A 34 -5.92 1.83 -8.63
N VAL A 35 -6.51 2.06 -7.45
CA VAL A 35 -5.92 2.96 -6.45
C VAL A 35 -4.92 2.25 -5.52
N ARG A 36 -4.90 0.91 -5.50
CA ARG A 36 -4.12 0.11 -4.54
C ARG A 36 -2.63 0.41 -4.64
N VAL A 37 -2.07 0.51 -5.85
CA VAL A 37 -0.65 0.89 -6.05
C VAL A 37 -0.34 2.23 -5.40
N ARG A 38 -1.17 3.25 -5.67
CA ARG A 38 -0.94 4.61 -5.16
C ARG A 38 -1.08 4.71 -3.65
N VAL A 39 -2.03 3.97 -3.08
CA VAL A 39 -2.21 3.85 -1.62
C VAL A 39 -1.02 3.13 -1.00
N ALA A 40 -0.59 1.98 -1.55
CA ALA A 40 0.56 1.22 -1.06
C ALA A 40 1.84 2.07 -1.08
N GLU A 41 2.02 2.87 -2.13
CA GLU A 41 3.14 3.80 -2.25
C GLU A 41 3.12 4.89 -1.17
N CYS A 42 1.93 5.42 -0.83
CA CYS A 42 1.78 6.35 0.29
C CYS A 42 2.17 5.69 1.61
N LEU A 43 1.67 4.49 1.88
CA LEU A 43 1.95 3.75 3.12
C LEU A 43 3.45 3.44 3.24
N ALA A 44 4.06 2.89 2.19
CA ALA A 44 5.47 2.50 2.14
C ALA A 44 6.45 3.66 2.39
N ARG A 45 6.09 4.90 2.02
CA ARG A 45 6.92 6.10 2.28
C ARG A 45 6.94 6.54 3.73
N THR A 46 5.95 6.14 4.52
CA THR A 46 5.74 6.73 5.86
C THR A 46 6.47 5.94 6.96
N GLY A 47 7.02 4.78 6.60
CA GLY A 47 7.70 3.87 7.51
C GLY A 47 6.93 2.56 7.72
N PRO A 48 7.48 1.65 8.53
CA PRO A 48 6.82 0.39 8.82
C PRO A 48 5.45 0.60 9.47
N VAL A 49 4.45 -0.06 8.92
CA VAL A 49 3.10 -0.10 9.48
C VAL A 49 3.10 -0.94 10.75
N ASP A 50 2.36 -0.53 11.78
CA ASP A 50 2.15 -1.32 12.98
C ASP A 50 1.61 -2.72 12.61
N PRO A 51 2.33 -3.81 12.97
CA PRO A 51 1.93 -5.17 12.68
C PRO A 51 0.51 -5.56 13.10
N ALA A 52 -0.03 -4.93 14.15
CA ALA A 52 -1.37 -5.20 14.69
C ALA A 52 -2.49 -4.40 13.99
N SER A 53 -2.14 -3.34 13.25
CA SER A 53 -3.12 -2.46 12.61
C SER A 53 -3.93 -3.13 11.50
N THR A 54 -5.13 -2.61 11.26
CA THR A 54 -5.97 -2.99 10.11
C THR A 54 -5.22 -2.83 8.79
N THR A 55 -4.38 -1.80 8.66
CA THR A 55 -3.54 -1.60 7.48
C THR A 55 -2.60 -2.78 7.25
N ALA A 56 -1.91 -3.27 8.29
CA ALA A 56 -1.04 -4.43 8.14
C ALA A 56 -1.81 -5.70 7.77
N GLN A 57 -3.03 -5.87 8.26
CA GLN A 57 -3.90 -6.99 7.89
C GLN A 57 -4.30 -6.91 6.40
N VAL A 58 -4.72 -5.74 5.91
CA VAL A 58 -5.06 -5.51 4.50
C VAL A 58 -3.85 -5.78 3.59
N LEU A 59 -2.66 -5.29 3.94
CA LEU A 59 -1.46 -5.51 3.14
C LEU A 59 -1.05 -6.99 3.10
N ARG A 60 -1.17 -7.71 4.22
CA ARG A 60 -0.93 -9.16 4.27
C ARG A 60 -1.97 -9.93 3.46
N ALA A 61 -3.24 -9.54 3.55
CA ALA A 61 -4.31 -10.12 2.75
C ALA A 61 -4.02 -9.96 1.25
N GLU A 62 -3.60 -8.77 0.81
CA GLU A 62 -3.20 -8.52 -0.58
C GLU A 62 -2.03 -9.42 -1.00
N LEU A 63 -1.01 -9.59 -0.16
CA LEU A 63 0.14 -10.46 -0.44
C LEU A 63 -0.22 -11.96 -0.49
N SER A 64 -1.21 -12.37 0.30
CA SER A 64 -1.70 -13.76 0.35
C SER A 64 -2.72 -14.08 -0.74
N SER A 65 -3.28 -13.04 -1.37
CA SER A 65 -4.27 -13.20 -2.42
C SER A 65 -3.61 -13.84 -3.64
N VAL A 66 -4.03 -15.06 -3.96
CA VAL A 66 -3.67 -15.71 -5.21
C VAL A 66 -4.41 -14.96 -6.31
N ARG A 67 -3.76 -13.96 -6.93
CA ARG A 67 -4.35 -13.19 -8.03
C ARG A 67 -4.57 -14.10 -9.24
N ARG A 68 -5.73 -14.76 -9.28
CA ARG A 68 -6.21 -15.50 -10.45
C ARG A 68 -6.85 -14.57 -11.51
N HIS A 69 -6.94 -13.26 -11.24
CA HIS A 69 -7.85 -12.34 -11.95
C HIS A 69 -7.27 -10.96 -12.33
N ASN A 70 -6.11 -10.91 -13.00
CA ASN A 70 -5.91 -9.84 -14.00
C ASN A 70 -6.43 -10.25 -15.39
N ALA A 71 -6.94 -11.48 -15.52
CA ALA A 71 -7.71 -11.94 -16.68
C ALA A 71 -9.19 -11.58 -16.49
N LEU A 72 -9.55 -10.34 -16.84
CA LEU A 72 -10.89 -10.07 -17.37
C LEU A 72 -10.78 -10.32 -18.88
N ASP A 73 -11.75 -11.04 -19.45
CA ASP A 73 -11.81 -11.39 -20.88
C ASP A 73 -11.41 -10.21 -21.77
N GLY A 74 -10.21 -10.27 -22.34
CA GLY A 74 -9.64 -9.20 -23.16
C GLY A 74 -8.21 -8.83 -22.81
N GLY A 75 -7.28 -9.77 -23.02
CA GLY A 75 -5.86 -9.48 -23.28
C GLY A 75 -5.08 -8.78 -22.17
N TYR A 76 -4.17 -9.53 -21.55
CA TYR A 76 -3.19 -8.98 -20.62
C TYR A 76 -2.11 -8.17 -21.36
N GLY A 77 -1.86 -6.93 -20.94
CA GLY A 77 -0.73 -6.12 -21.40
C GLY A 77 0.39 -6.09 -20.37
N SER A 78 1.67 -6.06 -20.79
CA SER A 78 2.87 -6.00 -19.92
C SER A 78 2.80 -4.96 -18.80
N HIS A 79 1.98 -3.93 -18.97
CA HIS A 79 1.69 -2.91 -17.96
C HIS A 79 0.98 -3.46 -16.70
N ASP A 80 0.03 -4.39 -16.84
CA ASP A 80 -0.80 -4.83 -15.71
C ASP A 80 -0.01 -5.69 -14.70
N THR A 81 0.92 -6.53 -15.13
CA THR A 81 1.85 -7.33 -14.31
C THR A 81 2.87 -6.41 -13.70
N TYR A 82 3.35 -5.41 -14.43
CA TYR A 82 4.25 -4.43 -13.83
C TYR A 82 3.58 -3.70 -12.65
N GLU A 83 2.34 -3.24 -12.81
CA GLU A 83 1.59 -2.61 -11.70
C GLU A 83 1.29 -3.61 -10.58
N ASP A 84 1.02 -4.88 -10.92
CA ASP A 84 0.81 -5.98 -9.98
C ASP A 84 2.04 -6.25 -9.09
N GLU A 85 3.20 -6.44 -9.73
CA GLU A 85 4.49 -6.68 -9.07
C GLU A 85 4.90 -5.48 -8.22
N LYS A 86 4.71 -4.27 -8.75
CA LYS A 86 4.94 -3.02 -8.02
C LYS A 86 4.09 -2.95 -6.76
N LEU A 87 2.81 -3.29 -6.84
CA LEU A 87 1.92 -3.33 -5.67
C LEU A 87 2.45 -4.31 -4.62
N LEU A 88 2.82 -5.54 -5.00
CA LEU A 88 3.35 -6.53 -4.06
C LEU A 88 4.67 -6.07 -3.41
N ALA A 89 5.56 -5.43 -4.17
CA ALA A 89 6.79 -4.85 -3.65
C ALA A 89 6.51 -3.76 -2.61
N LEU A 90 5.58 -2.85 -2.90
CA LEU A 90 5.18 -1.77 -1.99
C LEU A 90 4.52 -2.31 -0.72
N CYS A 91 3.66 -3.34 -0.81
CA CYS A 91 3.09 -3.99 0.37
C CYS A 91 4.16 -4.58 1.29
N ARG A 92 5.17 -5.26 0.72
CA ARG A 92 6.30 -5.80 1.49
C ARG A 92 7.12 -4.68 2.14
N GLN A 93 7.36 -3.59 1.41
CA GLN A 93 8.10 -2.44 1.92
C GLN A 93 7.35 -1.76 3.07
N ALA A 94 6.05 -1.53 2.94
CA ALA A 94 5.22 -0.94 3.98
C ALA A 94 5.19 -1.78 5.27
N LEU A 95 5.21 -3.11 5.15
CA LEU A 95 5.24 -4.01 6.32
C LEU A 95 6.62 -4.10 6.99
N ARG A 96 7.72 -3.99 6.22
CA ARG A 96 9.09 -4.12 6.76
C ARG A 96 9.70 -2.78 7.17
N GLY A 97 9.17 -1.68 6.65
CA GLY A 97 9.81 -0.37 6.68
C GLY A 97 10.98 -0.28 5.70
N THR A 98 11.46 0.94 5.45
CA THR A 98 12.73 1.15 4.75
C THR A 98 13.85 0.77 5.70
N GLY A 99 14.26 -0.50 5.67
CA GLY A 99 15.35 -1.00 6.51
C GLY A 99 16.64 -0.22 6.26
N LYS A 100 16.88 0.86 7.02
CA LYS A 100 18.20 1.07 7.60
C LYS A 100 18.28 0.07 8.73
N THR A 101 18.80 -1.12 8.42
CA THR A 101 19.28 -2.06 9.40
C THR A 101 20.08 -1.29 10.44
N GLY A 102 19.63 -1.37 11.70
CA GLY A 102 20.32 -0.76 12.83
C GLY A 102 21.78 -1.16 12.79
N ARG A 103 22.65 -0.16 12.68
CA ARG A 103 24.07 -0.29 12.96
C ARG A 103 24.17 -0.82 14.39
N GLY A 104 24.55 -2.09 14.55
CA GLY A 104 24.94 -2.62 15.84
C GLY A 104 26.11 -1.79 16.35
N ASN A 105 25.88 -1.06 17.44
CA ASN A 105 26.94 -0.56 18.30
C ASN A 105 26.67 -1.14 19.68
N THR A 106 27.04 -2.40 19.86
CA THR A 106 27.26 -2.98 21.18
C THR A 106 28.64 -2.51 21.65
N ALA A 107 28.62 -1.78 22.77
CA ALA A 107 29.67 -1.54 23.75
C ALA A 107 31.08 -1.19 23.23
#